data_AF-A0A1L7XJP7-F1
#
_entry.id   AF-A0A1L7XJP7-F1
#
_cell.length_a   1.000
_cell.length_b   1.000
_cell.length_c   1.000
_cell.angle_alpha   90.00
_cell.angle_beta   90.00
_cell.angle_gamma   90.00
#
_symmetry.space_group_name_H-M   'P 1'
#
loop_
_entity.id
_entity.type
_entity.pdbx_description
1 polymer ?
#
loop_
_entity_poly.entity_id
_entity_poly.type
_entity_poly.pdbx_seq_one_letter_code
_entity_poly.pdbx_strand_id
1 'polypeptide(L)' 'MSSQPQYSPNPQIIDGQYLDQTKLMRLLKDVYGTSEEGKNNFRVQLRLNQYKIYPLAGITSNLTEDQIEDCRVKQ' A
#
# COMPACT_ATOMS: atom_id res chain seq x y z
N MET A 1 -24.03 5.84 -0.45
CA MET A 1 -23.07 6.69 0.28
C MET A 1 -21.69 6.11 0.07
N SER A 2 -20.91 6.66 -0.85
CA SER A 2 -19.60 6.13 -1.22
C SER A 2 -18.54 6.69 -0.28
N SER A 3 -18.02 5.86 0.62
CA SER A 3 -16.91 6.22 1.49
C SER A 3 -15.65 6.38 0.64
N GLN A 4 -15.28 7.63 0.31
CA GLN A 4 -13.95 7.90 -0.25
C GLN A 4 -12.90 7.44 0.77
N PRO A 5 -11.84 6.71 0.36
CA PRO A 5 -10.75 6.41 1.26
C PRO A 5 -10.12 7.75 1.68
N GLN A 6 -10.30 8.13 2.95
CA GLN A 6 -9.56 9.23 3.55
C GLN A 6 -8.09 8.81 3.60
N TYR A 7 -7.33 9.21 2.58
CA TYR A 7 -5.88 9.22 2.66
C TYR A 7 -5.51 10.15 3.82
N SER A 8 -4.78 9.63 4.80
CA SER A 8 -4.39 10.41 5.97
C SER A 8 -3.53 11.58 5.48
N PRO A 9 -3.84 12.83 5.87
CA PRO A 9 -3.11 14.01 5.40
C PRO A 9 -1.65 14.03 5.89
N ASN A 10 -1.31 13.14 6.83
CA ASN A 10 0.05 13.02 7.34
C ASN A 10 0.87 12.12 6.40
N PRO A 11 1.98 12.64 5.83
CA PRO A 11 2.87 11.84 5.03
C PRO A 11 3.48 10.73 5.91
N GLN A 12 3.53 9.51 5.39
CA GLN A 12 4.14 8.39 6.10
C GLN A 12 5.66 8.49 5.94
N ILE A 13 6.39 8.41 7.04
CA ILE A 13 7.86 8.45 7.07
C ILE A 13 8.35 7.08 7.54
N ILE A 14 9.23 6.47 6.75
CA ILE A 14 9.85 5.17 7.02
C ILE A 14 11.35 5.34 6.88
N ASP A 15 12.09 5.00 7.93
CA ASP A 15 13.55 5.13 7.98
C ASP A 15 14.05 6.52 7.54
N GLY A 16 13.32 7.56 7.93
CA GLY A 16 13.64 8.96 7.61
C GLY A 16 13.27 9.40 6.19
N GLN A 17 12.68 8.52 5.38
CA GLN A 17 12.25 8.82 4.01
C GLN A 17 10.73 8.92 3.92
N TYR A 18 10.26 9.91 3.16
CA TYR A 18 8.83 10.09 2.89
C TYR A 18 8.35 9.03 1.90
N LEU A 19 7.17 8.47 2.18
CA LEU A 19 6.49 7.55 1.27
C LEU A 19 5.40 8.28 0.49
N ASP A 20 5.38 8.10 -0.82
CA ASP A 20 4.24 8.42 -1.67
C ASP A 20 3.13 7.38 -1.48
N GLN A 21 2.14 7.73 -0.65
CA GLN A 21 0.99 6.87 -0.37
C GLN A 21 0.15 6.59 -1.63
N THR A 22 0.11 7.52 -2.58
CA THR A 22 -0.68 7.37 -3.81
C THR A 22 -0.02 6.33 -4.71
N LYS A 23 1.30 6.43 -4.89
CA LYS A 23 2.09 5.47 -5.65
C LYS A 23 2.01 4.08 -5.02
N LEU A 24 2.17 3.98 -3.70
CA LEU A 24 2.02 2.71 -2.98
C LEU A 24 0.63 2.09 -3.16
N MET A 25 -0.44 2.86 -2.95
CA MET A 25 -1.80 2.34 -3.09
C MET A 25 -2.15 1.93 -4.52
N ARG A 26 -1.56 2.58 -5.53
CA ARG A 26 -1.68 2.16 -6.92
C ARG A 26 -0.98 0.82 -7.16
N LEU A 27 0.29 0.70 -6.75
CA LEU A 27 1.06 -0.54 -6.84
C LEU A 27 0.33 -1.72 -6.18
N LEU A 28 -0.21 -1.50 -4.98
CA LEU A 28 -0.95 -2.54 -4.25
C LEU A 28 -2.22 -2.99 -4.99
N LYS A 29 -2.96 -2.06 -5.61
CA LYS A 29 -4.13 -2.41 -6.43
C LYS A 29 -3.74 -3.13 -7.72
N ASP A 30 -2.63 -2.74 -8.34
CA ASP A 30 -2.15 -3.38 -9.57
C ASP A 30 -1.71 -4.83 -9.31
N VAL A 31 -1.10 -5.11 -8.15
CA VAL A 31 -0.60 -6.45 -7.80
C VAL A 31 -1.67 -7.35 -7.16
N TYR A 32 -2.45 -6.81 -6.24
CA TYR A 32 -3.42 -7.60 -5.46
C TYR A 32 -4.86 -7.46 -5.95
N GLY A 33 -5.15 -6.46 -6.78
CA GLY A 33 -6.48 -6.22 -7.32
C GLY A 33 -7.49 -5.71 -6.29
N THR A 34 -8.72 -5.57 -6.79
CA THR A 34 -9.92 -5.24 -6.01
C THR A 34 -11.01 -6.28 -6.28
N SER A 35 -11.90 -6.50 -5.33
CA SER A 35 -13.10 -7.33 -5.53
C SER A 35 -14.09 -6.66 -6.50
N GLU A 36 -15.09 -7.41 -6.96
CA GLU A 36 -16.19 -6.89 -7.80
C GLU A 36 -16.96 -5.75 -7.11
N GLU A 37 -16.97 -5.71 -5.77
CA GLU A 37 -17.56 -4.63 -4.98
C GLU A 37 -16.63 -3.40 -4.82
N GLY A 38 -15.45 -3.41 -5.44
CA GLY A 38 -14.46 -2.33 -5.38
C GLY A 38 -13.64 -2.28 -4.08
N LYS A 39 -13.67 -3.34 -3.26
CA LYS A 39 -12.87 -3.43 -2.03
C LYS A 39 -11.47 -3.95 -2.35
N ASN A 40 -10.46 -3.49 -1.62
CA ASN A 40 -9.09 -3.98 -1.80
C ASN A 40 -8.99 -5.46 -1.41
N ASN A 41 -8.31 -6.27 -2.21
CA ASN A 41 -8.02 -7.68 -1.90
C ASN A 41 -6.73 -7.83 -1.06
N PHE A 42 -6.37 -6.79 -0.31
CA PHE A 42 -5.17 -6.76 0.52
C PHE A 42 -5.42 -5.92 1.77
N ARG A 43 -4.66 -6.22 2.82
CA ARG A 43 -4.55 -5.38 4.02
C ARG A 43 -3.10 -4.96 4.21
N VAL A 44 -2.89 -3.69 4.54
CA VAL A 44 -1.58 -3.16 4.91
C VAL A 44 -1.54 -2.94 6.41
N GLN A 45 -0.47 -3.37 7.06
CA GLN A 45 -0.14 -3.02 8.44
C GLN A 45 1.23 -2.35 8.46
N LEU A 46 1.32 -1.19 9.09
CA LEU A 46 2.58 -0.54 9.40
C LEU A 46 2.94 -0.83 10.86
N ARG A 47 4.11 -1.46 11.11
CA ARG A 47 4.67 -1.65 12.45
C ARG A 47 6.18 -1.45 12.40
N LEU A 48 6.71 -0.67 13.36
CA LEU A 48 8.16 -0.43 13.48
C LEU A 48 8.79 0.01 12.14
N ASN A 49 8.15 0.96 11.45
CA ASN A 49 8.53 1.45 10.12
C ASN A 49 8.52 0.40 8.98
N GLN A 50 8.05 -0.82 9.23
CA GLN A 50 7.96 -1.85 8.20
C GLN A 50 6.50 -2.08 7.78
N TYR A 51 6.29 -2.21 6.47
CA TYR A 51 5.00 -2.66 5.94
C TYR A 51 4.90 -4.18 5.96
N LYS A 52 3.76 -4.66 6.43
CA LYS A 52 3.30 -6.03 6.20
C LYS A 52 2.04 -5.99 5.36
N ILE A 53 2.10 -6.65 4.21
CA ILE A 53 0.99 -6.75 3.28
C ILE A 53 0.41 -8.16 3.40
N TYR A 54 -0.89 -8.23 3.60
CA TYR A 54 -1.63 -9.48 3.74
C TYR A 54 -2.58 -9.60 2.54
N PRO A 55 -2.29 -10.48 1.57
CA PRO A 55 -3.22 -10.80 0.49
C PRO A 55 -4.48 -11.44 1.08
N LEU A 56 -5.66 -11.02 0.61
CA LEU A 56 -6.96 -11.54 1.07
C LEU A 56 -7.62 -12.46 0.05
N ALA A 57 -7.27 -12.31 -1.23
CA ALA A 57 -7.57 -13.29 -2.27
C ALA A 57 -6.37 -14.25 -2.38
N GLY A 58 -6.57 -15.48 -2.89
CA GLY A 58 -5.56 -16.55 -3.03
C GLY A 58 -4.43 -16.25 -4.02
N ILE A 59 -3.99 -15.00 -4.08
CA ILE A 59 -2.90 -14.45 -4.87
C ILE A 59 -1.59 -14.84 -4.18
N THR A 60 -0.73 -15.55 -4.89
CA THR A 60 0.59 -15.98 -4.39
C THR A 60 1.69 -14.94 -4.63
N SER A 61 1.35 -13.83 -5.31
CA SER A 61 2.26 -12.72 -5.58
C SER A 61 2.55 -11.95 -4.29
N ASN A 62 3.82 -11.78 -3.97
CA ASN A 62 4.26 -10.92 -2.88
C ASN A 62 5.12 -9.80 -3.46
N LEU A 63 4.78 -8.55 -3.11
CA LEU A 63 5.66 -7.43 -3.36
C LEU A 63 6.98 -7.64 -2.61
N THR A 64 8.07 -7.37 -3.31
CA THR A 64 9.41 -7.29 -2.69
C THR A 64 9.58 -5.97 -1.96
N GLU A 65 10.54 -5.91 -1.04
CA GLU A 65 10.87 -4.67 -0.33
C GLU A 65 11.29 -3.57 -1.32
N ASP A 66 12.12 -3.89 -2.32
CA ASP A 66 12.55 -2.98 -3.39
C ASP A 66 11.38 -2.31 -4.12
N GLN A 67 10.29 -3.04 -4.40
CA GLN A 67 9.10 -2.49 -5.06
C GLN A 67 8.35 -1.50 -4.16
N ILE A 68 8.36 -1.74 -2.85
CA ILE A 68 7.78 -0.83 -1.86
C ILE A 68 8.70 0.39 -1.69
N GLU A 69 10.02 0.20 -1.73
CA GLU A 69 11.01 1.28 -1.67
C GLU A 69 10.93 2.22 -2.88
N ASP A 70 10.56 1.72 -4.07
CA ASP A 70 10.31 2.59 -5.23
C ASP A 70 9.14 3.57 -4.99
N CYS A 71 8.28 3.31 -3.99
CA CYS A 71 7.24 4.25 -3.58
C CYS A 71 7.75 5.36 -2.65
N ARG A 72 9.05 5.40 -2.30
CA ARG A 72 9.64 6.50 -1.52
C ARG A 72 9.86 7.73 -2.39
N VAL A 73 9.63 8.90 -1.83
CA VAL A 73 9.88 10.19 -2.49
C VAL A 73 11.39 10.42 -2.51
N LYS A 74 11.97 10.53 -3.71
CA LYS A 74 13.36 10.97 -3.87
C LYS A 74 13.44 12.45 -3.45
N GLN A 75 14.26 12.75 -2.45
CA GLN A 75 14.57 14.13 -2.05
C GLN A 75 15.44 14.82 -3.09
#